data_AF-A0A3A1WRS1-F1
#
_entry.id   AF-A0A3A1WRS1-F1
#
_cell.length_a   1.000
_cell.length_b   1.000
_cell.length_c   1.000
_cell.angle_alpha   90.00
_cell.angle_beta   90.00
_cell.angle_gamma   90.00
#
_symmetry.space_group_name_H-M   'P 1'
#
loop_
_entity.id
_entity.type
_entity.pdbx_description
1 polymer ?
#
loop_
_entity_poly.entity_id
_entity_poly.type
_entity_poly.pdbx_seq_one_letter_code
_entity_poly.pdbx_strand_id
1 'polypeptide(L)'
;MPLFDVLPPDLFKPLAAPAKRLYSDLLLHIFHETFEPSAEAPRRGDVLRAIDAFLAAREGAGEDADMPAGRPEERARALYDRLVETGWMVEHRDRYLRLVDLDPEAAGLLHLLSRIERGETRSYGGAVLEVLSGLEGAAAHPDERSEALRNALRGAEDFMGHMRTVAVSLRQAEERILRQPSLRAIFRQFFGDFVERHLIRDFKTLQTVDNPFRFRTAIIRQATEMIENRALLSTLGEAYGREGRLDPGRDGEEEIRDELARIVQVFEAAERHLDAINATVARIERRMVNAARHMDRIAGGSNADLAEALRLVGARGGEGEVAVAPMLLPRVLPLGPPHVPAPRRDRPPVAAVPLRDTAPDPAALRYARAKEEYVRRTRVTAPVLAAYVERVLGPRGEVRARDVMLSSVDDFVAFQRLRELPSIFGGVLARRYEIEFLEDRCANRWIACQDFVIRRRPGAQVDAP
;
A
#
# COMPACT_ATOMS: atom_id res chain seq x y z
N MET A 1 36.02 5.06 10.56
CA MET A 1 36.57 3.76 10.99
C MET A 1 36.09 2.70 10.01
N PRO A 2 36.93 1.75 9.58
CA PRO A 2 36.48 0.60 8.80
C PRO A 2 35.53 -0.29 9.62
N LEU A 3 34.65 -1.02 8.92
CA LEU A 3 33.53 -1.76 9.52
C LEU A 3 33.95 -2.81 10.57
N PHE A 4 35.06 -3.51 10.33
CA PHE A 4 35.57 -4.56 11.23
C PHE A 4 36.43 -4.04 12.38
N ASP A 5 36.56 -2.72 12.54
CA ASP A 5 37.06 -2.12 13.78
C ASP A 5 35.92 -1.96 14.81
N VAL A 6 34.66 -2.09 14.38
CA VAL A 6 33.45 -1.97 15.20
C VAL A 6 32.78 -3.33 15.38
N LEU A 7 32.60 -4.10 14.29
CA LEU A 7 32.03 -5.44 14.36
C LEU A 7 33.10 -6.51 14.62
N PRO A 8 32.80 -7.56 15.42
CA PRO A 8 33.69 -8.71 15.57
C PRO A 8 34.07 -9.30 14.19
N PRO A 9 35.36 -9.56 13.91
CA PRO A 9 35.82 -10.00 12.58
C PRO A 9 35.24 -11.37 12.18
N ASP A 10 34.87 -12.18 13.17
CA ASP A 10 34.39 -13.54 13.00
C ASP A 10 32.86 -13.65 13.03
N LEU A 11 32.14 -12.54 13.16
CA LEU A 11 30.68 -12.48 13.34
C LEU A 11 29.92 -13.22 12.23
N PHE A 12 30.38 -13.13 10.99
CA PHE A 12 29.70 -13.75 9.85
C PHE A 12 30.04 -15.23 9.65
N LYS A 13 31.00 -15.81 10.40
CA LYS A 13 31.40 -17.22 10.24
C LYS A 13 30.23 -18.21 10.40
N PRO A 14 29.32 -18.08 11.38
CA PRO A 14 28.15 -18.96 11.49
C PRO A 14 27.19 -18.82 10.30
N LEU A 15 26.99 -17.60 9.81
CA LEU A 15 26.08 -17.30 8.69
C LEU A 15 26.67 -17.65 7.31
N ALA A 16 27.98 -17.84 7.21
CA ALA A 16 28.68 -18.29 6.01
C ALA A 16 28.95 -19.81 5.97
N ALA A 17 28.71 -20.52 7.08
CA ALA A 17 28.97 -21.95 7.19
C ALA A 17 27.98 -22.80 6.35
N PRO A 18 28.29 -24.09 6.07
CA PRO A 18 27.33 -25.00 5.45
C PRO A 18 25.99 -25.04 6.19
N ALA A 19 26.04 -25.08 7.53
CA ALA A 19 24.87 -25.05 8.42
C ALA A 19 24.30 -23.63 8.68
N LYS A 20 24.48 -22.68 7.76
CA LYS A 20 24.04 -21.29 7.92
C LYS A 20 22.56 -21.12 8.28
N ARG A 21 21.69 -22.00 7.79
CA ARG A 21 20.25 -21.98 8.11
C ARG A 21 20.00 -22.32 9.58
N LEU A 22 20.68 -23.34 10.09
CA LEU A 22 20.62 -23.68 11.51
C LEU A 22 21.03 -22.48 12.37
N TYR A 23 22.16 -21.84 12.05
CA TYR A 23 22.64 -20.69 12.82
C TYR A 23 21.74 -19.46 12.70
N SER A 24 21.21 -19.14 11.50
CA SER A 24 20.30 -18.01 11.34
C SER A 24 19.00 -18.21 12.11
N ASP A 25 18.41 -19.40 11.99
CA ASP A 25 17.15 -19.74 12.65
C ASP A 25 17.33 -19.76 14.17
N LEU A 26 18.47 -20.31 14.64
CA LEU A 26 18.81 -20.34 16.06
C LEU A 26 19.00 -18.95 16.64
N LEU A 27 19.75 -18.07 15.96
CA LEU A 27 19.98 -16.69 16.41
C LEU A 27 18.66 -15.94 16.57
N LEU A 28 17.76 -16.06 15.58
CA LEU A 28 16.43 -15.43 15.64
C LEU A 28 15.56 -16.04 16.74
N HIS A 29 15.58 -17.37 16.91
CA HIS A 29 14.83 -18.03 17.96
C HIS A 29 15.27 -17.57 19.36
N ILE A 30 16.58 -17.58 19.64
CA ILE A 30 17.11 -17.13 20.93
C ILE A 30 16.80 -15.65 21.16
N PHE A 31 16.90 -14.82 20.12
CA PHE A 31 16.55 -13.42 20.19
C PHE A 31 15.08 -13.20 20.61
N HIS A 32 14.14 -13.91 19.99
CA HIS A 32 12.71 -13.80 20.29
C HIS A 32 12.28 -14.38 21.64
N GLU A 33 12.81 -15.56 21.99
CA GLU A 33 12.36 -16.29 23.18
C GLU A 33 13.09 -15.85 24.45
N THR A 34 14.33 -15.35 24.32
CA THR A 34 15.20 -15.11 25.48
C THR A 34 15.57 -13.64 25.67
N PHE A 35 15.91 -12.91 24.60
CA PHE A 35 16.44 -11.54 24.73
C PHE A 35 15.37 -10.45 24.58
N GLU A 36 14.45 -10.57 23.62
CA GLU A 36 13.37 -9.60 23.37
C GLU A 36 12.39 -9.45 24.57
N PRO A 37 12.01 -10.53 25.29
CA PRO A 37 11.08 -10.43 26.42
C PRO A 37 11.75 -10.01 27.74
N SER A 38 13.09 -10.10 27.82
CA SER A 38 13.81 -10.03 29.09
C SER A 38 14.30 -8.61 29.35
N ALA A 39 13.92 -8.05 30.50
CA ALA A 39 14.39 -6.73 30.94
C ALA A 39 15.83 -6.78 31.48
N GLU A 40 16.30 -7.96 31.87
CA GLU A 40 17.64 -8.22 32.41
C GLU A 40 18.35 -9.28 31.55
N ALA A 41 19.69 -9.28 31.60
CA ALA A 41 20.52 -10.25 30.89
C ALA A 41 20.16 -11.69 31.34
N PRO A 42 19.79 -12.60 30.43
CA PRO A 42 19.43 -13.97 30.78
C PRO A 42 20.61 -14.74 31.35
N ARG A 43 20.32 -15.74 32.19
CA ARG A 43 21.38 -16.65 32.67
C ARG A 43 21.81 -17.57 31.53
N ARG A 44 23.08 -17.96 31.54
CA ARG A 44 23.64 -18.95 30.60
C ARG A 44 22.80 -20.24 30.52
N GLY A 45 22.29 -20.70 31.65
CA GLY A 45 21.45 -21.90 31.70
C GLY A 45 20.10 -21.74 30.99
N ASP A 46 19.55 -20.53 30.97
CA ASP A 46 18.28 -20.24 30.29
C ASP A 46 18.48 -20.15 28.77
N VAL A 47 19.58 -19.53 28.33
CA VAL A 47 19.99 -19.52 26.90
C VAL A 47 20.22 -20.95 26.40
N LEU A 48 20.95 -21.78 27.15
CA LEU A 48 21.17 -23.19 26.77
C LEU A 48 19.86 -23.97 26.67
N ARG A 49 18.90 -23.74 27.59
CA ARG A 49 17.58 -24.38 27.55
C ARG A 49 16.79 -23.96 26.30
N ALA A 50 16.89 -22.70 25.89
CA ALA A 50 16.27 -22.23 24.65
C ALA A 50 16.89 -22.92 23.41
N ILE A 51 18.21 -23.08 23.39
CA ILE A 51 18.90 -23.83 22.32
C ILE A 51 18.43 -25.29 22.29
N ASP A 52 18.35 -25.96 23.45
CA ASP A 52 17.86 -27.34 23.53
C ASP A 52 16.42 -27.47 23.00
N ALA A 53 15.53 -26.53 23.38
CA ALA A 53 14.15 -26.52 22.92
C ALA A 53 14.05 -26.35 21.39
N PHE A 54 14.86 -25.45 20.82
CA PHE A 54 14.95 -25.25 19.37
C PHE A 54 15.40 -26.52 18.63
N LEU A 55 16.47 -27.16 19.11
CA LEU A 55 16.99 -28.38 18.50
C LEU A 55 15.97 -29.53 18.56
N ALA A 56 15.29 -29.69 19.70
CA ALA A 56 14.27 -30.71 19.88
C ALA A 56 13.07 -30.51 18.93
N ALA A 57 12.64 -29.26 18.73
CA ALA A 57 11.56 -28.93 17.80
C ALA A 57 11.94 -29.26 16.34
N ARG A 58 13.18 -28.96 15.95
CA ARG A 58 13.71 -29.20 14.61
C ARG A 58 13.89 -30.69 14.30
N GLU A 59 14.33 -31.47 15.27
CA GLU A 59 14.36 -32.94 15.19
C GLU A 59 12.96 -33.54 15.01
N GLY A 60 11.98 -33.03 15.75
CA GLY A 60 10.58 -33.45 15.58
C GLY A 60 10.01 -33.16 14.19
N ALA A 61 10.55 -32.15 13.50
CA ALA A 61 10.18 -31.79 12.13
C ALA A 61 10.93 -32.60 11.05
N GLY A 62 11.91 -33.43 11.42
CA GLY A 62 12.72 -34.24 10.49
C GLY A 62 13.76 -33.43 9.71
N GLU A 63 14.19 -32.28 10.22
CA GLU A 63 15.16 -31.41 9.58
C GLU A 63 16.61 -31.74 10.01
N ASP A 64 17.06 -32.96 9.72
CA ASP A 64 18.32 -33.52 10.24
C ASP A 64 19.58 -33.11 9.47
N ALA A 65 19.44 -32.54 8.26
CA ALA A 65 20.53 -32.40 7.30
C ALA A 65 21.71 -31.52 7.76
N ASP A 66 21.45 -30.59 8.69
CA ASP A 66 22.44 -29.62 9.18
C ASP A 66 22.72 -29.76 10.69
N MET A 67 22.20 -30.81 11.34
CA MET A 67 22.34 -30.98 12.79
C MET A 67 23.76 -31.39 13.19
N PRO A 68 24.37 -30.74 14.21
CA PRO A 68 25.67 -31.15 14.71
C PRO A 68 25.61 -32.58 15.28
N ALA A 69 26.72 -33.32 15.19
CA ALA A 69 26.82 -34.67 15.75
C ALA A 69 27.01 -34.65 17.27
N GLY A 70 26.61 -35.71 17.96
CA GLY A 70 26.81 -35.88 19.41
C GLY A 70 25.50 -35.93 20.20
N ARG A 71 25.61 -35.96 21.54
CA ARG A 71 24.44 -35.96 22.43
C ARG A 71 23.72 -34.60 22.40
N PRO A 72 22.41 -34.51 22.66
CA PRO A 72 21.65 -33.25 22.68
C PRO A 72 22.34 -32.11 23.45
N GLU A 73 22.76 -32.37 24.69
CA GLU A 73 23.43 -31.39 25.54
C GLU A 73 24.78 -30.91 24.98
N GLU A 74 25.52 -31.80 24.31
CA GLU A 74 26.80 -31.47 23.68
C GLU A 74 26.59 -30.56 22.46
N ARG A 75 25.50 -30.80 21.72
CA ARG A 75 25.11 -30.01 20.55
C ARG A 75 24.71 -28.60 20.94
N ALA A 76 23.84 -28.43 21.93
CA ALA A 76 23.42 -27.12 22.40
C ALA A 76 24.60 -26.30 22.94
N ARG A 77 25.48 -26.96 23.69
CA ARG A 77 26.70 -26.32 24.19
C ARG A 77 27.67 -25.92 23.07
N ALA A 78 27.88 -26.78 22.07
CA ALA A 78 28.74 -26.47 20.93
C ALA A 78 28.21 -25.26 20.13
N LEU A 79 26.90 -25.17 19.93
CA LEU A 79 26.27 -24.02 19.27
C LEU A 79 26.39 -22.76 20.11
N TYR A 80 26.14 -22.83 21.42
CA TYR A 80 26.33 -21.70 22.34
C TYR A 80 27.77 -21.20 22.31
N ASP A 81 28.74 -22.09 22.52
CA ASP A 81 30.16 -21.75 22.58
C ASP A 81 30.59 -21.11 21.24
N ARG A 82 30.06 -21.62 20.11
CA ARG A 82 30.30 -21.04 18.78
C ARG A 82 29.75 -19.62 18.63
N LEU A 83 28.57 -19.32 19.16
CA LEU A 83 27.97 -17.98 19.11
C LEU A 83 28.75 -16.98 19.98
N VAL A 84 29.27 -17.44 21.12
CA VAL A 84 30.16 -16.63 21.98
C VAL A 84 31.50 -16.39 21.28
N GLU A 85 32.14 -17.43 20.74
CA GLU A 85 33.43 -17.33 20.04
C GLU A 85 33.38 -16.39 18.82
N THR A 86 32.25 -16.34 18.14
CA THR A 86 32.08 -15.50 16.94
C THR A 86 31.61 -14.09 17.25
N GLY A 87 31.37 -13.77 18.53
CA GLY A 87 31.04 -12.42 18.98
C GLY A 87 29.56 -12.05 18.84
N TRP A 88 28.65 -13.02 18.74
CA TRP A 88 27.21 -12.74 18.84
C TRP A 88 26.77 -12.52 20.29
N MET A 89 27.41 -13.22 21.22
CA MET A 89 27.08 -13.22 22.64
C MET A 89 28.31 -12.93 23.49
N VAL A 90 28.10 -12.21 24.58
CA VAL A 90 29.12 -11.87 25.58
C VAL A 90 28.71 -12.48 26.91
N GLU A 91 29.50 -13.44 27.40
CA GLU A 91 29.31 -14.01 28.73
C GLU A 91 30.05 -13.16 29.78
N HIS A 92 29.33 -12.71 30.80
CA HIS A 92 29.92 -12.01 31.94
C HIS A 92 29.44 -12.63 33.25
N ARG A 93 30.22 -12.42 34.32
CA ARG A 93 29.90 -12.94 35.66
C ARG A 93 29.44 -11.80 36.54
N ASP A 94 28.21 -11.89 37.01
CA ASP A 94 27.72 -11.09 38.12
C ASP A 94 27.63 -11.98 39.37
N ARG A 95 28.59 -11.81 40.28
CA ARG A 95 28.76 -12.61 41.49
C ARG A 95 28.86 -14.11 41.17
N TYR A 96 27.80 -14.87 41.46
CA TYR A 96 27.71 -16.33 41.24
C TYR A 96 26.90 -16.68 39.99
N LEU A 97 26.32 -15.69 39.32
CA LEU A 97 25.51 -15.87 38.12
C LEU A 97 26.37 -15.64 36.87
N ARG A 98 26.27 -16.56 35.92
CA ARG A 98 26.77 -16.38 34.56
C ARG A 98 25.63 -15.82 33.72
N LEU A 99 25.76 -14.56 33.37
CA LEU A 99 24.80 -13.85 32.53
C LEU A 99 25.36 -13.78 31.11
N VAL A 100 24.44 -13.69 30.15
CA VAL A 100 24.76 -13.65 28.73
C VAL A 100 24.04 -12.46 28.15
N ASP A 101 24.78 -11.56 27.53
CA ASP A 101 24.25 -10.48 26.72
C ASP A 101 24.55 -10.70 25.25
N LEU A 102 23.85 -10.00 24.38
CA LEU A 102 24.27 -9.84 23.00
C LEU A 102 25.37 -8.79 22.94
N ASP A 103 26.35 -8.99 22.05
CA ASP A 103 27.27 -7.90 21.70
C ASP A 103 26.45 -6.73 21.13
N PRO A 104 26.67 -5.46 21.56
CA PRO A 104 25.83 -4.33 21.16
C PRO A 104 25.75 -4.13 19.65
N GLU A 105 26.87 -4.33 18.95
CA GLU A 105 26.95 -4.15 17.50
C GLU A 105 26.32 -5.35 16.77
N ALA A 106 26.51 -6.56 17.29
CA ALA A 106 25.84 -7.76 16.81
C ALA A 106 24.31 -7.72 17.03
N ALA A 107 23.85 -7.16 18.16
CA ALA A 107 22.44 -7.00 18.49
C ALA A 107 21.75 -6.10 17.46
N GLY A 108 22.38 -4.99 17.08
CA GLY A 108 21.89 -4.12 16.01
C GLY A 108 21.69 -4.86 14.68
N LEU A 109 22.65 -5.71 14.31
CA LEU A 109 22.52 -6.58 13.12
C LEU A 109 21.40 -7.62 13.29
N LEU A 110 21.27 -8.23 14.46
CA LEU A 110 20.24 -9.23 14.74
C LEU A 110 18.83 -8.63 14.66
N HIS A 111 18.64 -7.42 15.17
CA HIS A 111 17.40 -6.66 15.00
C HIS A 111 17.07 -6.44 13.51
N LEU A 112 18.05 -6.08 12.69
CA LEU A 112 17.83 -5.92 11.25
C LEU A 112 17.45 -7.25 10.58
N LEU A 113 18.14 -8.35 10.92
CA LEU A 113 17.82 -9.68 10.41
C LEU A 113 16.41 -10.13 10.81
N SER A 114 16.01 -9.88 12.05
CA SER A 114 14.67 -10.18 12.54
C SER A 114 13.59 -9.39 11.81
N ARG A 115 13.80 -8.09 11.57
CA ARG A 115 12.86 -7.27 10.78
C ARG A 115 12.72 -7.78 9.35
N ILE A 116 13.81 -8.27 8.76
CA ILE A 116 13.78 -8.90 7.43
C ILE A 116 13.00 -10.21 7.47
N GLU A 117 13.22 -11.07 8.48
CA GLU A 117 12.51 -12.35 8.63
C GLU A 117 11.00 -12.16 8.78
N ARG A 118 10.57 -11.22 9.62
CA ARG A 118 9.16 -10.88 9.81
C ARG A 118 8.52 -10.18 8.61
N GLY A 119 9.31 -9.82 7.61
CA GLY A 119 8.85 -9.06 6.44
C GLY A 119 8.31 -7.68 6.80
N GLU A 120 8.83 -7.06 7.87
CA GLU A 120 8.44 -5.71 8.29
C GLU A 120 8.83 -4.69 7.23
N THR A 121 7.88 -4.34 6.36
CA THR A 121 8.02 -3.21 5.45
C THR A 121 7.72 -1.92 6.21
N ARG A 122 8.66 -0.98 6.20
CA ARG A 122 8.41 0.38 6.70
C ARG A 122 7.38 1.02 5.78
N SER A 123 6.26 1.48 6.34
CA SER A 123 5.26 2.16 5.52
C SER A 123 5.77 3.51 5.04
N TYR A 124 5.67 3.77 3.73
CA TYR A 124 6.04 5.07 3.13
C TYR A 124 5.25 6.23 3.74
N GLY A 125 4.01 6.00 4.14
CA GLY A 125 3.12 7.00 4.74
C GLY A 125 3.63 7.56 6.05
N GLY A 126 4.06 6.68 6.95
CA GLY A 126 4.63 7.07 8.23
C GLY A 126 5.93 7.84 8.04
N ALA A 127 6.85 7.30 7.24
CA ALA A 127 8.16 7.90 7.03
C ALA A 127 8.08 9.33 6.44
N VAL A 128 7.25 9.56 5.41
CA VAL A 128 7.12 10.90 4.81
C VAL A 128 6.47 11.89 5.78
N LEU A 129 5.47 11.45 6.55
CA LEU A 129 4.84 12.30 7.57
C LEU A 129 5.82 12.66 8.68
N GLU A 130 6.62 11.70 9.15
CA GLU A 130 7.67 11.90 10.16
C GLU A 130 8.69 12.94 9.72
N VAL A 131 9.10 12.93 8.44
CA VAL A 131 9.98 13.98 7.88
C VAL A 131 9.32 15.35 7.98
N LEU A 132 8.06 15.48 7.54
CA LEU A 132 7.34 16.76 7.60
C LEU A 132 7.20 17.25 9.05
N SER A 133 6.74 16.37 9.95
CA SER A 133 6.60 16.69 11.37
C SER A 133 7.94 17.03 12.04
N GLY A 134 9.03 16.41 11.60
CA GLY A 134 10.39 16.72 12.06
C GLY A 134 10.83 18.12 11.63
N LEU A 135 10.59 18.50 10.36
CA LEU A 135 10.87 19.83 9.85
C LEU A 135 10.01 20.91 10.51
N GLU A 136 8.70 20.68 10.64
CA GLU A 136 7.78 21.60 11.32
C GLU A 136 8.17 21.75 12.81
N GLY A 137 8.55 20.66 13.46
CA GLY A 137 9.01 20.65 14.85
C GLY A 137 10.30 21.43 15.05
N ALA A 138 11.29 21.22 14.18
CA ALA A 138 12.56 21.94 14.21
C ALA A 138 12.39 23.44 13.89
N ALA A 139 11.46 23.78 13.00
CA ALA A 139 11.15 25.18 12.69
C ALA A 139 10.40 25.90 13.83
N ALA A 140 9.48 25.21 14.52
CA ALA A 140 8.70 25.78 15.60
C ALA A 140 9.49 25.95 16.91
N HIS A 141 10.39 25.00 17.21
CA HIS A 141 11.17 24.97 18.45
C HIS A 141 12.64 24.64 18.16
N PRO A 142 13.40 25.53 17.49
CA PRO A 142 14.75 25.23 17.01
C PRO A 142 15.76 24.88 18.10
N ASP A 143 15.62 25.48 19.29
CA ASP A 143 16.51 25.21 20.43
C ASP A 143 16.27 23.85 21.11
N GLU A 144 15.01 23.41 21.16
CA GLU A 144 14.59 22.19 21.88
C GLU A 144 14.48 20.97 20.95
N ARG A 145 14.27 21.21 19.65
CA ARG A 145 13.98 20.18 18.64
C ARG A 145 14.96 20.21 17.47
N SER A 146 16.19 20.67 17.73
CA SER A 146 17.32 20.56 16.80
C SER A 146 17.46 19.15 16.21
N GLU A 147 17.34 18.11 17.05
CA GLU A 147 17.44 16.70 16.64
C GLU A 147 16.40 16.28 15.60
N ALA A 148 15.24 16.94 15.62
CA ALA A 148 14.15 16.61 14.71
C ALA A 148 14.54 16.85 13.25
N LEU A 149 15.45 17.79 12.98
CA LEU A 149 15.99 18.01 11.64
C LEU A 149 16.84 16.82 11.18
N ARG A 150 17.78 16.34 12.03
CA ARG A 150 18.64 15.21 11.68
C ARG A 150 17.86 13.92 11.50
N ASN A 151 16.84 13.72 12.34
CA ASN A 151 15.90 12.62 12.21
C ASN A 151 15.07 12.74 10.94
N ALA A 152 14.64 13.94 10.55
CA ALA A 152 13.97 14.19 9.27
C ALA A 152 14.88 13.90 8.07
N LEU A 153 16.16 14.26 8.13
CA LEU A 153 17.12 13.91 7.08
C LEU A 153 17.26 12.39 6.95
N ARG A 154 17.50 11.69 8.07
CA ARG A 154 17.60 10.22 8.07
C ARG A 154 16.32 9.57 7.53
N GLY A 155 15.16 10.07 7.94
CA GLY A 155 13.86 9.61 7.43
C GLY A 155 13.70 9.82 5.92
N ALA A 156 14.16 10.96 5.39
CA ALA A 156 14.16 11.24 3.96
C ALA A 156 15.06 10.26 3.18
N GLU A 157 16.27 10.00 3.69
CA GLU A 157 17.21 9.06 3.07
C GLU A 157 16.70 7.61 3.11
N ASP A 158 16.16 7.19 4.24
CA ASP A 158 15.53 5.87 4.41
C ASP A 158 14.35 5.70 3.46
N PHE A 159 13.51 6.73 3.31
CA PHE A 159 12.43 6.76 2.32
C PHE A 159 12.98 6.54 0.90
N MET A 160 14.03 7.26 0.52
CA MET A 160 14.64 7.14 -0.80
C MET A 160 15.28 5.76 -1.03
N GLY A 161 15.97 5.21 -0.03
CA GLY A 161 16.51 3.86 -0.04
C GLY A 161 15.41 2.80 -0.23
N HIS A 162 14.28 2.97 0.47
CA HIS A 162 13.15 2.07 0.36
C HIS A 162 12.50 2.12 -1.04
N MET A 163 12.32 3.31 -1.63
CA MET A 163 11.79 3.42 -3.00
C MET A 163 12.73 2.78 -4.04
N ARG A 164 14.05 2.95 -3.89
CA ARG A 164 15.04 2.28 -4.76
C ARG A 164 14.92 0.77 -4.67
N THR A 165 14.75 0.24 -3.46
CA THR A 165 14.56 -1.20 -3.21
C THR A 165 13.32 -1.71 -3.93
N VAL A 166 12.18 -1.02 -3.82
CA VAL A 166 10.96 -1.42 -4.53
C VAL A 166 11.12 -1.34 -6.04
N ALA A 167 11.77 -0.30 -6.57
CA ALA A 167 12.05 -0.19 -8.00
C ALA A 167 12.89 -1.36 -8.51
N VAL A 168 13.92 -1.77 -7.77
CA VAL A 168 14.76 -2.93 -8.11
C VAL A 168 13.97 -4.23 -8.03
N SER A 169 13.20 -4.44 -6.97
CA SER A 169 12.36 -5.62 -6.79
C SER A 169 11.33 -5.76 -7.91
N LEU A 170 10.71 -4.66 -8.35
CA LEU A 170 9.81 -4.63 -9.50
C LEU A 170 10.50 -5.02 -10.80
N ARG A 171 11.74 -4.55 -11.04
CA ARG A 171 12.51 -4.95 -12.23
C ARG A 171 12.88 -6.43 -12.18
N GLN A 172 13.27 -6.95 -11.03
CA GLN A 172 13.54 -8.38 -10.86
C GLN A 172 12.28 -9.22 -11.09
N ALA A 173 11.12 -8.76 -10.61
CA ALA A 173 9.85 -9.41 -10.86
C ALA A 173 9.52 -9.39 -12.37
N GLU A 174 9.70 -8.24 -13.03
CA GLU A 174 9.55 -8.10 -14.48
C GLU A 174 10.43 -9.10 -15.25
N GLU A 175 11.70 -9.24 -14.87
CA GLU A 175 12.64 -10.16 -15.51
C GLU A 175 12.31 -11.63 -15.24
N ARG A 176 11.90 -11.98 -14.01
CA ARG A 176 11.45 -13.35 -13.71
C ARG A 176 10.21 -13.72 -14.53
N ILE A 177 9.28 -12.79 -14.70
CA ILE A 177 8.11 -12.96 -15.57
C ILE A 177 8.54 -13.21 -17.03
N LEU A 178 9.57 -12.49 -17.52
CA LEU A 178 10.09 -12.67 -18.88
C LEU A 178 10.73 -14.03 -19.12
N ARG A 179 11.37 -14.62 -18.11
CA ARG A 179 12.09 -15.89 -18.23
C ARG A 179 11.19 -17.12 -18.14
N GLN A 180 9.91 -16.97 -17.77
CA GLN A 180 9.04 -18.12 -17.56
C GLN A 180 8.33 -18.56 -18.84
N PRO A 181 8.45 -19.84 -19.23
CA PRO A 181 7.79 -20.36 -20.43
C PRO A 181 6.28 -20.61 -20.22
N SER A 182 5.82 -20.76 -18.98
CA SER A 182 4.42 -21.07 -18.69
C SER A 182 3.67 -19.89 -18.08
N LEU A 183 2.58 -19.50 -18.74
CA LEU A 183 1.69 -18.42 -18.32
C LEU A 183 1.09 -18.64 -16.93
N ARG A 184 0.84 -19.90 -16.54
CA ARG A 184 0.31 -20.26 -15.22
C ARG A 184 1.33 -20.06 -14.09
N ALA A 185 2.63 -20.26 -14.37
CA ALA A 185 3.69 -19.98 -13.40
C ALA A 185 3.87 -18.47 -13.20
N ILE A 186 3.72 -17.67 -14.27
CA ILE A 186 3.81 -16.21 -14.22
C ILE A 186 2.80 -15.64 -13.21
N PHE A 187 1.54 -16.09 -13.27
CA PHE A 187 0.50 -15.66 -12.34
C PHE A 187 0.78 -16.11 -10.90
N ARG A 188 1.19 -17.36 -10.67
CA ARG A 188 1.48 -17.86 -9.32
C ARG A 188 2.62 -17.11 -8.66
N GLN A 189 3.71 -16.89 -9.38
CA GLN A 189 4.90 -16.23 -8.86
C GLN A 189 4.66 -14.74 -8.61
N PHE A 190 3.91 -14.05 -9.48
CA PHE A 190 3.61 -12.64 -9.24
C PHE A 190 2.68 -12.42 -8.05
N PHE A 191 1.57 -13.15 -7.97
CA PHE A 191 0.60 -12.93 -6.88
C PHE A 191 1.08 -13.51 -5.54
N GLY A 192 1.73 -14.68 -5.54
CA GLY A 192 2.21 -15.33 -4.31
C GLY A 192 3.55 -14.80 -3.79
N ASP A 193 4.56 -14.61 -4.65
CA ASP A 193 5.90 -14.23 -4.16
C ASP A 193 6.12 -12.71 -4.13
N PHE A 194 5.48 -11.98 -5.05
CA PHE A 194 5.77 -10.56 -5.24
C PHE A 194 4.72 -9.65 -4.60
N VAL A 195 3.43 -9.87 -4.86
CA VAL A 195 2.37 -9.06 -4.24
C VAL A 195 2.39 -9.29 -2.72
N GLU A 196 2.32 -10.54 -2.27
CA GLU A 196 2.27 -10.88 -0.84
C GLU A 196 3.49 -10.43 -0.02
N ARG A 197 4.71 -10.60 -0.53
CA ARG A 197 5.94 -10.32 0.23
C ARG A 197 6.53 -8.93 0.04
N HIS A 198 6.25 -8.25 -1.08
CA HIS A 198 6.91 -6.98 -1.44
C HIS A 198 5.96 -5.83 -1.78
N LEU A 199 4.69 -6.09 -2.12
CA LEU A 199 3.77 -5.07 -2.68
C LEU A 199 2.52 -4.79 -1.83
N ILE A 200 2.22 -5.57 -0.79
CA ILE A 200 1.00 -5.38 0.01
C ILE A 200 1.24 -4.41 1.16
N ARG A 201 1.04 -3.12 0.84
CA ARG A 201 0.31 -2.09 1.61
C ARG A 201 0.57 -0.73 0.98
N ASP A 202 1.84 -0.52 0.70
CA ASP A 202 2.47 0.76 0.39
C ASP A 202 2.27 1.24 -1.06
N PHE A 203 2.41 0.35 -2.06
CA PHE A 203 2.11 0.74 -3.45
C PHE A 203 0.63 1.06 -3.66
N LYS A 204 -0.26 0.30 -3.01
CA LYS A 204 -1.70 0.61 -3.03
C LYS A 204 -1.98 1.98 -2.41
N THR A 205 -1.23 2.40 -1.39
CA THR A 205 -1.37 3.73 -0.79
C THR A 205 -0.87 4.83 -1.72
N LEU A 206 0.15 4.58 -2.56
CA LEU A 206 0.61 5.56 -3.57
C LEU A 206 -0.48 5.92 -4.61
N GLN A 207 -1.46 5.06 -4.83
CA GLN A 207 -2.57 5.30 -5.77
C GLN A 207 -3.87 5.78 -5.09
N THR A 208 -3.89 5.93 -3.76
CA THR A 208 -5.08 6.39 -3.02
C THR A 208 -5.00 7.87 -2.67
N VAL A 209 -6.11 8.43 -2.18
CA VAL A 209 -6.20 9.82 -1.68
C VAL A 209 -5.27 10.04 -0.46
N ASP A 210 -4.92 8.97 0.25
CA ASP A 210 -3.96 8.97 1.35
C ASP A 210 -2.52 8.71 0.89
N ASN A 211 -2.20 9.13 -0.34
CA ASN A 211 -0.85 9.02 -0.88
C ASN A 211 0.16 9.77 0.00
N PRO A 212 1.18 9.08 0.57
CA PRO A 212 2.26 9.71 1.32
C PRO A 212 2.92 10.88 0.59
N PHE A 213 3.02 10.79 -0.73
CA PHE A 213 3.63 11.79 -1.60
C PHE A 213 2.88 13.12 -1.65
N ARG A 214 1.63 13.18 -1.13
CA ARG A 214 0.87 14.44 -1.02
C ARG A 214 1.60 15.50 -0.20
N PHE A 215 2.43 15.06 0.74
CA PHE A 215 3.20 15.94 1.62
C PHE A 215 4.50 16.44 0.99
N ARG A 216 4.91 15.95 -0.18
CA ARG A 216 6.16 16.36 -0.85
C ARG A 216 6.27 17.87 -0.98
N THR A 217 5.23 18.51 -1.53
CA THR A 217 5.25 19.97 -1.76
C THR A 217 5.34 20.72 -0.44
N ALA A 218 4.71 20.21 0.63
CA ALA A 218 4.81 20.78 1.96
C ALA A 218 6.23 20.63 2.53
N ILE A 219 6.86 19.47 2.39
CA ILE A 219 8.24 19.20 2.83
C ILE A 219 9.25 20.09 2.12
N ILE A 220 9.19 20.13 0.78
CA ILE A 220 10.10 20.98 -0.01
C ILE A 220 9.91 22.44 0.37
N ARG A 221 8.66 22.92 0.44
CA ARG A 221 8.36 24.29 0.85
C ARG A 221 8.88 24.59 2.25
N GLN A 222 8.61 23.73 3.22
CA GLN A 222 9.06 23.91 4.61
C GLN A 222 10.59 23.97 4.68
N ALA A 223 11.30 23.03 4.04
CA ALA A 223 12.76 23.02 4.04
C ALA A 223 13.34 24.26 3.35
N THR A 224 12.76 24.71 2.22
CA THR A 224 13.19 25.94 1.53
C THR A 224 12.93 27.18 2.38
N GLU A 225 11.77 27.29 3.02
CA GLU A 225 11.45 28.39 3.96
C GLU A 225 12.45 28.43 5.14
N MET A 226 12.87 27.26 5.64
CA MET A 226 13.90 27.17 6.68
C MET A 226 15.30 27.60 6.16
N ILE A 227 15.68 27.23 4.94
CA ILE A 227 16.95 27.64 4.31
C ILE A 227 17.05 29.16 4.17
N GLU A 228 15.93 29.82 3.84
CA GLU A 228 15.88 31.28 3.65
C GLU A 228 15.93 32.05 4.99
N ASN A 229 15.59 31.39 6.10
CA ASN A 229 15.55 32.02 7.43
C ASN A 229 16.90 31.93 8.16
N ARG A 230 17.73 32.97 7.99
CA ARG A 230 19.06 33.03 8.63
C ARG A 230 19.02 32.93 10.16
N ALA A 231 18.04 33.53 10.81
CA ALA A 231 17.93 33.48 12.28
C ALA A 231 17.69 32.03 12.76
N LEU A 232 16.83 31.30 12.06
CA LEU A 232 16.56 29.89 12.33
C LEU A 232 17.81 29.03 12.14
N LEU A 233 18.56 29.23 11.05
CA LEU A 233 19.81 28.52 10.79
C LEU A 233 20.83 28.73 11.91
N SER A 234 20.99 29.97 12.38
CA SER A 234 21.88 30.31 13.50
C SER A 234 21.47 29.56 14.76
N THR A 235 20.19 29.61 15.15
CA THR A 235 19.69 28.94 16.36
C THR A 235 19.86 27.41 16.29
N LEU A 236 19.55 26.79 15.16
CA LEU A 236 19.73 25.35 14.96
C LEU A 236 21.22 24.95 14.98
N GLY A 237 22.09 25.77 14.35
CA GLY A 237 23.53 25.55 14.34
C GLY A 237 24.15 25.66 15.73
N GLU A 238 23.74 26.65 16.52
CA GLU A 238 24.14 26.78 17.92
C GLU A 238 23.68 25.59 18.78
N ALA A 239 22.44 25.10 18.57
CA ALA A 239 21.94 23.92 19.24
C ALA A 239 22.76 22.67 18.89
N TYR A 240 23.10 22.46 17.61
CA TYR A 240 23.99 21.37 17.18
C TYR A 240 25.38 21.47 17.84
N GLY A 241 25.93 22.68 17.96
CA GLY A 241 27.20 22.91 18.64
C GLY A 241 27.12 22.57 20.14
N ARG A 242 26.06 23.00 20.82
CA ARG A 242 25.81 22.74 22.25
C ARG A 242 25.68 21.24 22.55
N GLU A 243 25.11 20.49 21.63
CA GLU A 243 24.88 19.04 21.73
C GLU A 243 26.07 18.20 21.25
N GLY A 244 27.17 18.83 20.80
CA GLY A 244 28.35 18.13 20.31
C GLY A 244 28.14 17.37 18.99
N ARG A 245 27.20 17.84 18.16
CA ARG A 245 26.78 17.17 16.91
C ARG A 245 27.48 17.69 15.65
N LEU A 246 28.24 18.78 15.78
CA LEU A 246 29.05 19.37 14.71
C LEU A 246 30.41 18.69 14.64
N ASP A 247 30.85 18.41 13.42
CA ASP A 247 32.22 17.98 13.18
C ASP A 247 33.21 19.10 13.55
N PRO A 248 34.41 18.78 14.06
CA PRO A 248 35.41 19.78 14.42
C PRO A 248 35.73 20.71 13.25
N GLY A 249 35.46 22.01 13.42
CA GLY A 249 35.76 23.05 12.42
C GLY A 249 34.69 23.28 11.36
N ARG A 250 33.52 22.62 11.44
CA ARG A 250 32.36 22.96 10.60
C ARG A 250 31.55 24.11 11.20
N ASP A 251 31.06 24.98 10.31
CA ASP A 251 30.08 26.01 10.66
C ASP A 251 28.69 25.37 10.83
N GLY A 252 28.04 25.64 11.96
CA GLY A 252 26.72 25.09 12.26
C GLY A 252 25.65 25.59 11.28
N GLU A 253 25.70 26.86 10.85
CA GLU A 253 24.75 27.37 9.87
C GLU A 253 24.89 26.67 8.51
N GLU A 254 26.12 26.39 8.09
CA GLU A 254 26.43 25.70 6.84
C GLU A 254 25.96 24.24 6.89
N GLU A 255 26.23 23.53 8.00
CA GLU A 255 25.79 22.15 8.19
C GLU A 255 24.26 22.00 8.10
N ILE A 256 23.52 22.88 8.80
CA ILE A 256 22.05 22.87 8.78
C ILE A 256 21.52 23.16 7.37
N ARG A 257 22.15 24.10 6.65
CA ARG A 257 21.79 24.43 5.27
C ARG A 257 22.01 23.24 4.34
N ASP A 258 23.13 22.54 4.49
CA ASP A 258 23.44 21.33 3.71
C ASP A 258 22.45 20.19 3.99
N GLU A 259 22.11 19.94 5.27
CA GLU A 259 21.12 18.93 5.65
C GLU A 259 19.73 19.25 5.06
N LEU A 260 19.27 20.49 5.15
CA LEU A 260 18.00 20.94 4.55
C LEU A 260 18.01 20.82 3.01
N ALA A 261 19.10 21.25 2.36
CA ALA A 261 19.25 21.15 0.91
C ALA A 261 19.23 19.68 0.45
N ARG A 262 19.82 18.77 1.23
CA ARG A 262 19.78 17.33 0.96
C ARG A 262 18.38 16.76 1.08
N ILE A 263 17.58 17.19 2.05
CA ILE A 263 16.15 16.82 2.15
C ILE A 263 15.40 17.25 0.90
N VAL A 264 15.59 18.50 0.44
CA VAL A 264 14.96 19.01 -0.79
C VAL A 264 15.34 18.13 -1.99
N GLN A 265 16.63 17.87 -2.19
CA GLN A 265 17.13 17.05 -3.30
C GLN A 265 16.54 15.63 -3.29
N VAL A 266 16.40 15.02 -2.11
CA VAL A 266 15.79 13.69 -1.96
C VAL A 266 14.34 13.69 -2.45
N PHE A 267 13.53 14.65 -2.02
CA PHE A 267 12.11 14.72 -2.39
C PHE A 267 11.90 15.20 -3.84
N GLU A 268 12.80 15.99 -4.41
CA GLU A 268 12.80 16.28 -5.84
C GLU A 268 13.13 15.04 -6.67
N ALA A 269 14.16 14.27 -6.29
CA ALA A 269 14.53 13.04 -6.97
C ALA A 269 13.45 11.96 -6.87
N ALA A 270 12.68 11.95 -5.78
CA ALA A 270 11.67 10.96 -5.51
C ALA A 270 10.58 10.87 -6.60
N GLU A 271 10.22 11.99 -7.23
CA GLU A 271 9.21 12.04 -8.30
C GLU A 271 9.63 11.19 -9.50
N ARG A 272 10.86 11.36 -9.97
CA ARG A 272 11.42 10.56 -11.08
C ARG A 272 11.46 9.07 -10.76
N HIS A 273 11.73 8.72 -9.51
CA HIS A 273 11.73 7.33 -9.06
C HIS A 273 10.32 6.73 -9.03
N LEU A 274 9.33 7.50 -8.59
CA LEU A 274 7.93 7.09 -8.59
C LEU A 274 7.41 6.87 -10.02
N ASP A 275 7.75 7.75 -10.96
CA ASP A 275 7.41 7.58 -12.37
C ASP A 275 8.04 6.31 -12.96
N ALA A 276 9.29 6.01 -12.62
CA ALA A 276 9.95 4.80 -13.06
C ALA A 276 9.30 3.52 -12.49
N ILE A 277 8.84 3.58 -11.23
CA ILE A 277 8.06 2.51 -10.59
C ILE A 277 6.74 2.31 -11.34
N ASN A 278 5.96 3.38 -11.53
CA ASN A 278 4.67 3.35 -12.24
C ASN A 278 4.80 2.82 -13.66
N ALA A 279 5.83 3.26 -14.41
CA ALA A 279 6.11 2.76 -15.75
C ALA A 279 6.41 1.26 -15.77
N THR A 280 7.12 0.75 -14.75
CA THR A 280 7.45 -0.66 -14.61
C THR A 280 6.22 -1.49 -14.29
N VAL A 281 5.38 -1.02 -13.37
CA VAL A 281 4.08 -1.64 -13.05
C VAL A 281 3.20 -1.72 -14.30
N ALA A 282 3.04 -0.60 -15.03
CA ALA A 282 2.24 -0.57 -16.24
C ALA A 282 2.78 -1.51 -17.35
N ARG A 283 4.09 -1.78 -17.41
CA ARG A 283 4.65 -2.81 -18.30
C ARG A 283 4.27 -4.22 -17.85
N ILE A 284 4.38 -4.51 -16.56
CA ILE A 284 4.00 -5.80 -15.98
C ILE A 284 2.50 -6.06 -16.20
N GLU A 285 1.64 -5.10 -15.89
CA GLU A 285 0.18 -5.20 -16.08
C GLU A 285 -0.19 -5.47 -17.55
N ARG A 286 0.35 -4.69 -18.49
CA ARG A 286 0.11 -4.91 -19.92
C ARG A 286 0.51 -6.31 -20.36
N ARG A 287 1.63 -6.84 -19.85
CA ARG A 287 2.07 -8.21 -20.13
C ARG A 287 1.11 -9.23 -19.54
N MET A 288 0.63 -9.04 -18.32
CA MET A 288 -0.35 -9.94 -17.70
C MET A 288 -1.67 -9.97 -18.45
N VAL A 289 -2.17 -8.82 -18.88
CA VAL A 289 -3.39 -8.74 -19.71
C VAL A 289 -3.19 -9.46 -21.04
N ASN A 290 -2.05 -9.27 -21.70
CA ASN A 290 -1.75 -9.95 -22.96
C ASN A 290 -1.61 -11.46 -22.77
N ALA A 291 -0.95 -11.89 -21.69
CA ALA A 291 -0.84 -13.28 -21.26
C ALA A 291 -2.23 -13.91 -21.03
N ALA A 292 -3.10 -13.25 -20.27
CA ALA A 292 -4.46 -13.73 -20.01
C ALA A 292 -5.30 -13.82 -21.30
N ARG A 293 -5.24 -12.81 -22.17
CA ARG A 293 -5.90 -12.84 -23.49
C ARG A 293 -5.37 -13.95 -24.40
N HIS A 294 -4.11 -14.34 -24.25
CA HIS A 294 -3.55 -15.47 -24.99
C HIS A 294 -4.04 -16.80 -24.42
N MET A 295 -4.13 -16.94 -23.09
CA MET A 295 -4.74 -18.11 -22.44
C MET A 295 -6.20 -18.31 -22.84
N ASP A 296 -6.99 -17.25 -22.87
CA ASP A 296 -8.40 -17.31 -23.26
C ASP A 296 -8.57 -17.79 -24.71
N ARG A 297 -7.68 -17.33 -25.61
CA ARG A 297 -7.64 -17.80 -27.01
C ARG A 297 -7.17 -19.23 -27.16
N ILE A 298 -6.18 -19.69 -26.39
CA ILE A 298 -5.69 -21.08 -26.43
C ILE A 298 -6.71 -22.05 -25.82
N ALA A 299 -7.40 -21.64 -24.74
CA ALA A 299 -8.43 -22.44 -24.10
C ALA A 299 -9.67 -22.66 -24.99
N GLY A 300 -9.92 -21.73 -25.93
CA GLY A 300 -10.98 -21.88 -26.92
C GLY A 300 -10.63 -22.84 -28.05
N GLY A 301 -10.54 -24.16 -27.78
CA GLY A 301 -10.70 -25.33 -28.68
C GLY A 301 -9.89 -25.46 -29.99
N SER A 302 -9.59 -24.36 -30.67
CA SER A 302 -9.12 -24.30 -32.05
C SER A 302 -7.77 -24.95 -32.26
N ASN A 303 -6.88 -24.93 -31.26
CA ASN A 303 -5.58 -25.59 -31.39
C ASN A 303 -5.67 -27.10 -31.23
N ALA A 304 -6.61 -27.61 -30.43
CA ALA A 304 -6.86 -29.04 -30.34
C ALA A 304 -7.49 -29.55 -31.64
N ASP A 305 -8.47 -28.82 -32.17
CA ASP A 305 -9.13 -29.15 -33.44
C ASP A 305 -8.16 -29.04 -34.63
N LEU A 306 -7.27 -28.03 -34.63
CA LEU A 306 -6.25 -27.86 -35.67
C LEU A 306 -5.15 -28.93 -35.56
N ALA A 307 -4.73 -29.30 -34.34
CA ALA A 307 -3.77 -30.38 -34.13
C ALA A 307 -4.35 -31.75 -34.53
N GLU A 308 -5.61 -32.03 -34.21
CA GLU A 308 -6.35 -33.21 -34.66
C GLU A 308 -6.46 -33.22 -36.19
N ALA A 309 -6.82 -32.10 -36.80
CA ALA A 309 -6.90 -31.96 -38.26
C ALA A 309 -5.54 -32.18 -38.94
N LEU A 310 -4.47 -31.59 -38.42
CA LEU A 310 -3.10 -31.78 -38.92
C LEU A 310 -2.62 -33.21 -38.74
N ARG A 311 -2.98 -33.88 -37.63
CA ARG A 311 -2.66 -35.30 -37.40
C ARG A 311 -3.40 -36.20 -38.38
N LEU A 312 -4.68 -35.93 -38.64
CA LEU A 312 -5.50 -36.67 -39.61
C LEU A 312 -4.98 -36.47 -41.04
N VAL A 313 -4.50 -35.28 -41.38
CA VAL A 313 -3.86 -35.01 -42.68
C VAL A 313 -2.49 -35.70 -42.77
N GLY A 314 -1.66 -35.63 -41.73
CA GLY A 314 -0.35 -36.27 -41.68
C GLY A 314 -0.41 -37.81 -41.75
N ALA A 315 -1.44 -38.41 -41.15
CA ALA A 315 -1.69 -39.85 -41.19
C ALA A 315 -2.06 -40.37 -42.60
N ARG A 316 -2.40 -39.48 -43.55
CA ARG A 316 -2.69 -39.86 -44.95
C ARG A 316 -1.45 -40.05 -45.82
N GLY A 317 -0.24 -39.82 -45.28
CA GLY A 317 1.01 -40.22 -45.91
C GLY A 317 1.25 -39.61 -47.30
N GLY A 318 1.69 -38.35 -47.33
CA GLY A 318 2.54 -37.75 -48.38
C GLY A 318 2.02 -37.60 -49.81
N GLU A 319 1.15 -38.46 -50.32
CA GLU A 319 0.83 -38.51 -51.76
C GLU A 319 -0.67 -38.58 -52.00
N GLY A 320 -1.30 -37.41 -52.05
CA GLY A 320 -2.68 -37.24 -52.49
C GLY A 320 -3.16 -35.80 -52.31
N GLU A 321 -3.65 -35.17 -53.37
CA GLU A 321 -4.29 -33.86 -53.30
C GLU A 321 -5.51 -33.92 -52.36
N VAL A 322 -5.56 -33.02 -51.37
CA VAL A 322 -6.69 -32.93 -50.44
C VAL A 322 -7.74 -32.01 -51.06
N ALA A 323 -8.79 -32.61 -51.64
CA ALA A 323 -9.91 -31.84 -52.19
C ALA A 323 -10.67 -31.11 -51.07
N VAL A 324 -10.47 -29.79 -50.97
CA VAL A 324 -11.23 -28.92 -50.06
C VAL A 324 -12.40 -28.32 -50.85
N ALA A 325 -13.61 -28.78 -50.59
CA ALA A 325 -14.80 -28.23 -51.24
C ALA A 325 -15.07 -26.81 -50.71
N PRO A 326 -15.11 -25.77 -51.56
CA PRO A 326 -15.53 -24.44 -51.12
C PRO A 326 -17.02 -24.49 -50.82
N MET A 327 -17.38 -24.22 -49.57
CA MET A 327 -18.76 -24.32 -49.10
C MET A 327 -19.59 -23.15 -49.63
N LEU A 328 -20.16 -23.29 -50.83
CA LEU A 328 -21.30 -22.51 -51.29
C LEU A 328 -22.58 -23.32 -51.04
N LEU A 329 -23.15 -23.14 -49.85
CA LEU A 329 -24.38 -23.76 -49.37
C LEU A 329 -25.61 -23.54 -50.29
N PRO A 330 -26.54 -24.50 -50.33
CA PRO A 330 -27.97 -24.22 -50.32
C PRO A 330 -28.57 -24.30 -48.89
N ARG A 331 -29.61 -23.49 -48.67
CA ARG A 331 -30.02 -22.87 -47.41
C ARG A 331 -30.98 -23.64 -46.48
N VAL A 332 -31.28 -24.92 -46.66
CA VAL A 332 -32.05 -25.68 -45.66
C VAL A 332 -31.61 -27.15 -45.65
N LEU A 333 -31.16 -27.64 -44.48
CA LEU A 333 -30.87 -29.07 -44.29
C LEU A 333 -32.17 -29.90 -44.21
N PRO A 334 -32.18 -31.15 -44.69
CA PRO A 334 -33.31 -32.05 -44.48
C PRO A 334 -33.49 -32.29 -42.97
N LEU A 335 -34.66 -31.96 -42.44
CA LEU A 335 -35.02 -32.20 -41.04
C LEU A 335 -35.32 -33.68 -40.86
N GLY A 336 -34.39 -34.40 -40.23
CA GLY A 336 -34.54 -35.78 -39.75
C GLY A 336 -34.52 -35.88 -38.21
N PRO A 337 -34.73 -37.09 -37.65
CA PRO A 337 -34.70 -37.35 -36.21
C PRO A 337 -33.51 -36.75 -35.43
N PRO A 338 -32.26 -36.68 -35.95
CA PRO A 338 -31.13 -36.07 -35.24
C PRO A 338 -31.19 -34.53 -35.16
N HIS A 339 -32.08 -33.88 -35.91
CA HIS A 339 -32.30 -32.43 -35.87
C HIS A 339 -33.40 -32.03 -34.87
N VAL A 340 -34.13 -33.01 -34.33
CA VAL A 340 -35.02 -32.81 -33.19
C VAL A 340 -34.15 -32.83 -31.93
N PRO A 341 -34.08 -31.74 -31.15
CA PRO A 341 -33.25 -31.70 -29.95
C PRO A 341 -33.67 -32.81 -28.98
N ALA A 342 -32.72 -33.61 -28.51
CA ALA A 342 -32.98 -34.52 -27.41
C ALA A 342 -33.53 -33.70 -26.21
N PRO A 343 -34.60 -34.17 -25.53
CA PRO A 343 -35.16 -33.44 -24.41
C PRO A 343 -34.04 -33.13 -23.41
N ARG A 344 -33.94 -31.86 -23.02
CA ARG A 344 -32.89 -31.41 -22.09
C ARG A 344 -32.94 -32.30 -20.86
N ARG A 345 -31.85 -33.02 -20.61
CA ARG A 345 -31.68 -33.69 -19.31
C ARG A 345 -31.73 -32.62 -18.25
N ASP A 346 -32.66 -32.75 -17.31
CA ASP A 346 -32.69 -31.88 -16.15
C ASP A 346 -31.33 -31.96 -15.47
N ARG A 347 -30.75 -30.78 -15.25
CA ARG A 347 -29.46 -30.69 -14.57
C ARG A 347 -29.62 -31.39 -13.22
N PRO A 348 -28.67 -32.27 -12.84
CA PRO A 348 -28.70 -32.84 -11.50
C PRO A 348 -28.76 -31.66 -10.51
N PRO A 349 -29.71 -31.68 -9.55
CA PRO A 349 -29.87 -30.58 -8.62
C PRO A 349 -28.54 -30.38 -7.90
N VAL A 350 -28.07 -29.13 -7.89
CA VAL A 350 -26.90 -28.74 -7.12
C VAL A 350 -27.15 -29.17 -5.68
N ALA A 351 -26.25 -29.99 -5.12
CA ALA A 351 -26.36 -30.39 -3.72
C ALA A 351 -26.40 -29.12 -2.87
N ALA A 352 -27.52 -28.93 -2.15
CA ALA A 352 -27.69 -27.77 -1.30
C ALA A 352 -26.65 -27.85 -0.17
N VAL A 353 -25.60 -27.03 -0.29
CA VAL A 353 -24.77 -26.70 0.85
C VAL A 353 -25.67 -25.89 1.78
N PRO A 354 -25.84 -26.27 3.06
CA PRO A 354 -26.61 -25.47 3.99
C PRO A 354 -25.86 -24.13 4.16
N LEU A 355 -26.33 -23.12 3.44
CA LEU A 355 -25.92 -21.75 3.67
C LEU A 355 -26.39 -21.46 5.09
N ARG A 356 -25.43 -21.27 6.02
CA ARG A 356 -25.75 -20.73 7.33
C ARG A 356 -26.14 -19.27 7.10
N ASP A 357 -27.44 -19.03 6.96
CA ASP A 357 -28.00 -17.68 7.05
C ASP A 357 -27.72 -17.16 8.44
N THR A 358 -26.59 -16.47 8.56
CA THR A 358 -26.29 -15.71 9.75
C THR A 358 -27.24 -14.53 9.69
N ALA A 359 -28.27 -14.54 10.54
CA ALA A 359 -29.23 -13.45 10.59
C ALA A 359 -28.44 -12.13 10.79
N PRO A 360 -28.53 -11.18 9.85
CA PRO A 360 -27.79 -9.93 9.96
C PRO A 360 -28.21 -9.24 11.25
N ASP A 361 -27.22 -8.73 11.98
CA ASP A 361 -27.45 -8.03 13.24
C ASP A 361 -28.51 -6.92 13.05
N PRO A 362 -29.60 -6.91 13.85
CA PRO A 362 -30.63 -5.89 13.76
C PRO A 362 -30.06 -4.46 13.94
N ALA A 363 -28.95 -4.28 14.66
CA ALA A 363 -28.29 -2.98 14.77
C ALA A 363 -27.60 -2.58 13.46
N ALA A 364 -26.93 -3.51 12.78
CA ALA A 364 -26.31 -3.28 11.48
C ALA A 364 -27.36 -2.92 10.40
N LEU A 365 -28.52 -3.58 10.40
CA LEU A 365 -29.62 -3.24 9.48
C LEU A 365 -30.19 -1.83 9.75
N ARG A 366 -30.34 -1.44 11.01
CA ARG A 366 -30.78 -0.08 11.38
C ARG A 366 -29.76 0.97 10.95
N TYR A 367 -28.47 0.70 11.15
CA TYR A 367 -27.39 1.57 10.72
C TYR A 367 -27.35 1.73 9.20
N ALA A 368 -27.48 0.64 8.45
CA ALA A 368 -27.55 0.67 6.99
C ALA A 368 -28.72 1.53 6.49
N ARG A 369 -29.92 1.36 7.06
CA ARG A 369 -31.09 2.18 6.74
C ARG A 369 -30.87 3.66 7.07
N ALA A 370 -30.30 3.97 8.24
CA ALA A 370 -30.00 5.35 8.62
C ALA A 370 -28.98 6.00 7.67
N LYS A 371 -27.97 5.23 7.22
CA LYS A 371 -26.98 5.68 6.23
C LYS A 371 -27.61 5.94 4.87
N GLU A 372 -28.49 5.05 4.40
CA GLU A 372 -29.25 5.24 3.16
C GLU A 372 -30.14 6.48 3.24
N GLU A 373 -30.83 6.69 4.37
CA GLU A 373 -31.67 7.86 4.59
C GLU A 373 -30.85 9.16 4.62
N TYR A 374 -29.67 9.15 5.27
CA TYR A 374 -28.75 10.28 5.27
C TYR A 374 -28.25 10.63 3.85
N VAL A 375 -27.83 9.63 3.07
CA VAL A 375 -27.39 9.84 1.68
C VAL A 375 -28.55 10.37 0.84
N ARG A 376 -29.77 9.82 1.01
CA ARG A 376 -30.97 10.29 0.30
C ARG A 376 -31.28 11.76 0.62
N ARG A 377 -31.19 12.18 1.89
CA ARG A 377 -31.44 13.57 2.30
C ARG A 377 -30.35 14.54 1.85
N THR A 378 -29.10 14.10 1.83
CA THR A 378 -27.95 14.97 1.47
C THR A 378 -27.74 15.07 -0.04
N ARG A 379 -28.18 14.06 -0.81
CA ARG A 379 -28.02 14.02 -2.27
C ARG A 379 -29.12 14.79 -2.98
N VAL A 380 -28.87 16.06 -3.25
CA VAL A 380 -29.76 16.89 -4.09
C VAL A 380 -29.63 16.48 -5.55
N THR A 381 -30.76 16.18 -6.19
CA THR A 381 -30.86 15.93 -7.64
C THR A 381 -31.58 17.10 -8.32
N ALA A 382 -31.41 17.23 -9.64
CA ALA A 382 -32.04 18.32 -10.40
C ALA A 382 -33.58 18.38 -10.25
N PRO A 383 -34.34 17.26 -10.24
CA PRO A 383 -35.78 17.30 -10.02
C PRO A 383 -36.18 17.77 -8.61
N VAL A 384 -35.43 17.34 -7.59
CA VAL A 384 -35.67 17.75 -6.18
C VAL A 384 -35.42 19.24 -6.02
N LEU A 385 -34.34 19.77 -6.61
CA LEU A 385 -34.03 21.18 -6.56
C LEU A 385 -35.04 22.02 -7.35
N ALA A 386 -35.50 21.55 -8.52
CA ALA A 386 -36.56 22.22 -9.27
C ALA A 386 -37.88 22.28 -8.48
N ALA A 387 -38.30 21.18 -7.86
CA ALA A 387 -39.50 21.15 -7.03
C ALA A 387 -39.39 22.08 -5.81
N TYR A 388 -38.19 22.18 -5.22
CA TYR A 388 -37.91 23.14 -4.15
C TYR A 388 -38.06 24.59 -4.63
N VAL A 389 -37.45 24.94 -5.76
CA VAL A 389 -37.54 26.29 -6.36
C VAL A 389 -38.98 26.66 -6.72
N GLU A 390 -39.74 25.74 -7.31
CA GLU A 390 -41.15 25.96 -7.62
C GLU A 390 -42.00 26.21 -6.37
N ARG A 391 -41.74 25.46 -5.29
CA ARG A 391 -42.43 25.65 -4.02
C ARG A 391 -42.08 26.99 -3.37
N VAL A 392 -40.83 27.45 -3.49
CA VAL A 392 -40.37 28.74 -2.95
C VAL A 392 -40.92 29.91 -3.76
N LEU A 393 -40.90 29.83 -5.10
CA LEU A 393 -41.45 30.86 -5.98
C LEU A 393 -42.99 30.93 -5.90
N GLY A 394 -43.65 29.77 -5.82
CA GLY A 394 -45.11 29.69 -5.76
C GLY A 394 -45.78 30.46 -6.92
N PRO A 395 -46.83 31.26 -6.68
CA PRO A 395 -47.42 32.12 -7.71
C PRO A 395 -46.60 33.39 -8.00
N ARG A 396 -45.55 33.67 -7.23
CA ARG A 396 -44.71 34.87 -7.40
C ARG A 396 -43.69 34.59 -8.50
N GLY A 397 -43.45 35.58 -9.37
CA GLY A 397 -42.45 35.48 -10.45
C GLY A 397 -41.01 35.62 -9.96
N GLU A 398 -40.83 36.17 -8.76
CA GLU A 398 -39.54 36.53 -8.16
C GLU A 398 -39.60 36.37 -6.64
N VAL A 399 -38.54 35.80 -6.04
CA VAL A 399 -38.37 35.66 -4.59
C VAL A 399 -36.92 35.95 -4.21
N ARG A 400 -36.74 36.76 -3.15
CA ARG A 400 -35.44 37.09 -2.57
C ARG A 400 -35.05 36.06 -1.51
N ALA A 401 -33.78 35.69 -1.45
CA ALA A 401 -33.27 34.63 -0.57
C ALA A 401 -33.53 34.90 0.92
N ARG A 402 -33.53 36.17 1.35
CA ARG A 402 -33.89 36.57 2.72
C ARG A 402 -35.34 36.26 3.13
N ASP A 403 -36.25 36.17 2.16
CA ASP A 403 -37.68 35.93 2.40
C ASP A 403 -38.03 34.43 2.37
N VAL A 404 -37.04 33.58 2.08
CA VAL A 404 -37.20 32.12 2.03
C VAL A 404 -37.16 31.55 3.44
N MET A 405 -38.27 30.97 3.86
CA MET A 405 -38.38 30.28 5.15
C MET A 405 -37.87 28.84 5.02
N LEU A 406 -36.81 28.51 5.77
CA LEU A 406 -36.25 27.15 5.85
C LEU A 406 -36.85 26.43 7.08
N SER A 407 -37.63 25.37 6.85
CA SER A 407 -38.31 24.62 7.92
C SER A 407 -37.72 23.23 8.17
N SER A 408 -36.94 22.68 7.23
CA SER A 408 -36.32 21.35 7.35
C SER A 408 -34.85 21.33 6.90
N VAL A 409 -34.13 20.27 7.29
CA VAL A 409 -32.75 20.01 6.83
C VAL A 409 -32.71 19.85 5.32
N ASP A 410 -33.72 19.21 4.72
CA ASP A 410 -33.81 19.01 3.28
C ASP A 410 -33.92 20.36 2.53
N ASP A 411 -34.67 21.31 3.11
CA ASP A 411 -34.78 22.67 2.58
C ASP A 411 -33.46 23.43 2.68
N PHE A 412 -32.73 23.25 3.78
CA PHE A 412 -31.41 23.84 3.95
C PHE A 412 -30.41 23.32 2.92
N VAL A 413 -30.36 22.00 2.70
CA VAL A 413 -29.45 21.39 1.72
C VAL A 413 -29.83 21.84 0.30
N ALA A 414 -31.12 21.89 -0.04
CA ALA A 414 -31.58 22.43 -1.32
C ALA A 414 -31.20 23.91 -1.49
N PHE A 415 -31.45 24.74 -0.47
CA PHE A 415 -31.13 26.17 -0.47
C PHE A 415 -29.63 26.43 -0.63
N GLN A 416 -28.78 25.65 0.04
CA GLN A 416 -27.33 25.75 -0.10
C GLN A 416 -26.89 25.51 -1.55
N ARG A 417 -27.51 24.55 -2.24
CA ARG A 417 -27.22 24.22 -3.64
C ARG A 417 -27.77 25.21 -4.65
N LEU A 418 -28.76 26.04 -4.29
CA LEU A 418 -29.25 27.10 -5.17
C LEU A 418 -28.17 28.13 -5.52
N ARG A 419 -27.20 28.37 -4.63
CA ARG A 419 -26.09 29.27 -4.92
C ARG A 419 -25.18 28.76 -6.05
N GLU A 420 -25.25 27.47 -6.35
CA GLU A 420 -24.51 26.81 -7.44
C GLU A 420 -25.41 26.62 -8.68
N LEU A 421 -26.66 27.11 -8.69
CA LEU A 421 -27.62 26.91 -9.78
C LEU A 421 -27.07 27.23 -11.19
N PRO A 422 -26.24 28.30 -11.39
CA PRO A 422 -25.67 28.59 -12.70
C PRO A 422 -24.77 27.49 -13.28
N SER A 423 -24.13 26.68 -12.44
CA SER A 423 -23.12 25.67 -12.85
C SER A 423 -23.52 24.22 -12.51
N ILE A 424 -24.45 24.01 -11.59
CA ILE A 424 -24.86 22.69 -11.11
C ILE A 424 -25.71 21.94 -12.16
N PHE A 425 -25.60 20.60 -12.16
CA PHE A 425 -26.34 19.70 -13.06
C PHE A 425 -26.21 20.05 -14.55
N GLY A 426 -25.04 20.54 -14.98
CA GLY A 426 -24.79 20.87 -16.39
C GLY A 426 -25.64 22.01 -16.93
N GLY A 427 -26.13 22.92 -16.07
CA GLY A 427 -26.90 24.10 -16.46
C GLY A 427 -28.35 23.82 -16.86
N VAL A 428 -28.86 22.61 -16.61
CA VAL A 428 -30.26 22.24 -16.93
C VAL A 428 -31.26 23.16 -16.22
N LEU A 429 -30.99 23.50 -14.96
CA LEU A 429 -31.86 24.40 -14.17
C LEU A 429 -31.67 25.88 -14.53
N ALA A 430 -30.49 26.28 -15.00
CA ALA A 430 -30.23 27.64 -15.48
C ALA A 430 -31.03 28.02 -16.75
N ARG A 431 -31.60 27.02 -17.44
CA ARG A 431 -32.54 27.25 -18.55
C ARG A 431 -33.92 27.68 -18.07
N ARG A 432 -34.33 27.29 -16.86
CA ARG A 432 -35.66 27.52 -16.29
C ARG A 432 -35.68 28.65 -15.26
N TYR A 433 -34.61 28.79 -14.49
CA TYR A 433 -34.49 29.77 -13.41
C TYR A 433 -33.24 30.62 -13.59
N GLU A 434 -33.37 31.88 -13.19
CA GLU A 434 -32.27 32.83 -13.15
C GLU A 434 -32.00 33.23 -11.70
N ILE A 435 -30.72 33.31 -11.33
CA ILE A 435 -30.29 33.78 -10.01
C ILE A 435 -29.38 34.97 -10.20
N GLU A 436 -29.74 36.07 -9.52
CA GLU A 436 -28.96 37.30 -9.45
C GLU A 436 -28.44 37.47 -8.02
N PHE A 437 -27.12 37.52 -7.84
CA PHE A 437 -26.51 37.76 -6.53
C PHE A 437 -26.50 39.25 -6.22
N LEU A 438 -26.93 39.61 -5.01
CA LEU A 438 -26.93 40.98 -4.51
C LEU A 438 -25.68 41.21 -3.64
N GLU A 439 -25.29 42.48 -3.46
CA GLU A 439 -24.17 42.85 -2.58
C GLU A 439 -24.53 42.68 -1.08
N ASP A 440 -25.82 42.75 -0.77
CA ASP A 440 -26.34 42.52 0.58
C ASP A 440 -26.09 41.08 1.06
N ARG A 441 -26.00 40.92 2.38
CA ARG A 441 -25.98 39.59 3.03
C ARG A 441 -27.35 39.27 3.63
N CYS A 442 -27.74 38.01 3.56
CA CYS A 442 -28.89 37.50 4.28
C CYS A 442 -28.43 36.50 5.36
N ALA A 443 -29.05 36.57 6.53
CA ALA A 443 -28.79 35.68 7.64
C ALA A 443 -30.12 35.19 8.20
N ASN A 444 -30.26 33.88 8.34
CA ASN A 444 -31.37 33.24 9.02
C ASN A 444 -30.84 32.27 10.08
N ARG A 445 -31.74 31.56 10.79
CA ARG A 445 -31.37 30.61 11.85
C ARG A 445 -30.48 29.44 11.38
N TRP A 446 -30.44 29.17 10.08
CA TRP A 446 -29.74 28.02 9.49
C TRP A 446 -28.43 28.41 8.78
N ILE A 447 -28.38 29.59 8.13
CA ILE A 447 -27.26 30.00 7.29
C ILE A 447 -27.11 31.52 7.21
N ALA A 448 -25.87 31.99 7.09
CA ALA A 448 -25.53 33.36 6.73
C ALA A 448 -24.75 33.38 5.41
N CYS A 449 -25.32 33.94 4.36
CA CYS A 449 -24.72 33.96 3.02
C CYS A 449 -24.97 35.28 2.28
N GLN A 450 -24.40 35.39 1.08
CA GLN A 450 -24.73 36.47 0.15
C GLN A 450 -26.20 36.35 -0.25
N ASP A 451 -26.91 37.47 -0.29
CA ASP A 451 -28.30 37.51 -0.68
C ASP A 451 -28.42 37.37 -2.20
N PHE A 452 -29.52 36.79 -2.66
CA PHE A 452 -29.75 36.58 -4.09
C PHE A 452 -31.23 36.57 -4.40
N VAL A 453 -31.56 36.83 -5.65
CA VAL A 453 -32.93 36.85 -6.16
C VAL A 453 -33.09 35.73 -7.16
N ILE A 454 -34.15 34.94 -7.02
CA ILE A 454 -34.52 33.87 -7.95
C ILE A 454 -35.69 34.36 -8.79
N ARG A 455 -35.57 34.27 -10.13
CA ARG A 455 -36.64 34.59 -11.09
C ARG A 455 -36.94 33.40 -12.00
N ARG A 456 -38.20 33.29 -12.44
CA ARG A 456 -38.56 32.40 -13.57
C ARG A 456 -38.16 33.05 -14.88
N ARG A 457 -37.49 32.32 -15.77
CA ARG A 457 -37.22 32.82 -17.13
C ARG A 457 -38.51 32.79 -17.98
N PRO A 458 -38.88 33.87 -18.67
CA PRO A 458 -40.06 33.88 -19.52
C PRO A 458 -39.85 32.93 -20.71
N GLY A 459 -40.78 31.99 -20.89
CA GLY A 459 -40.75 31.00 -21.99
C GLY A 459 -40.29 29.59 -21.62
N ALA A 460 -40.01 29.30 -20.35
CA ALA A 460 -39.67 27.94 -19.92
C ALA A 460 -40.94 27.07 -19.82
N GLN A 461 -41.12 26.16 -20.77
CA GLN A 461 -42.26 25.23 -20.82
C GLN A 461 -42.27 24.33 -19.58
N VAL A 462 -43.40 24.36 -18.86
CA VAL A 462 -43.69 23.49 -17.71
C VAL A 462 -44.04 22.11 -18.27
N ASP A 463 -43.03 21.29 -18.50
CA ASP A 463 -43.27 19.85 -18.61
C ASP A 463 -43.58 19.35 -17.20
N ALA A 464 -44.88 19.12 -16.96
CA ALA A 464 -45.39 18.34 -15.85
C ALA A 464 -44.91 16.87 -15.99
N PRO A 465 -44.80 16.11 -14.89
CA PRO A 465 -43.91 14.95 -14.75
C PRO A 465 -44.16 13.79 -15.71
#